data_AF-A2FU47-F1
#
_entry.id   AF-A2FU47-F1
#
_cell.length_a   1.000
_cell.length_b   1.000
_cell.length_c   1.000
_cell.angle_alpha   90.00
_cell.angle_beta   90.00
_cell.angle_gamma   90.00
#
_symmetry.space_group_name_H-M   'P 1'
#
loop_
_entity.id
_entity.type
_entity.pdbx_description
1 polymer ?
#
loop_
_entity_poly.entity_id
_entity_poly.type
_entity_poly.pdbx_seq_one_letter_code
_entity_poly.pdbx_strand_id
1 'polypeptide(L)'
;MFTNFFRHVYAVIYRRAIIHRRSKLQLARSIFMTILSSFAALFVQYRAAQHDRVQVNPFSYSGTAHKNHVFAVITLPMNRDKYFVSALVNDTQQLIKNESGHSIPPIYFNTSEEFDSWVYSTTNSSFKNNIAPGKLILFAYEIMFNGKDVHITFYHNHSMLSSARDLYNIQRLVHKRLTDRSDANLKISHVPLIRHISSSVTASSIPAFITFGVINICILFISQAIEDSCSERRPYMLLCGLSKIEYWIGCFIGDYVVWVFVTTCFWYIYIFAKTPMFIENKFLTWSILQLSGPGILFLVYCVSFLFSNPDTGSNYVYFILMLPFIIFSMASDISPNRMFNQLLEYVQYAYPISNLFMMLSLIGMNQWKEKLKLTIALAAGIFLALLILIEFTIIYAEKNATKINFSLYIDEFLKRREYHVSVGAKEHENDVKSGRNSYLLKITDCCRIFFTA
;
A
#
# COMPACT_ATOMS: atom_id res chain seq x y z
N MET A 1 8.77 -27.97 -35.29
CA MET A 1 8.78 -26.55 -34.88
C MET A 1 8.62 -26.40 -33.36
N PHE A 2 7.55 -26.93 -32.75
CA PHE A 2 7.33 -26.90 -31.29
C PHE A 2 8.45 -27.53 -30.44
N THR A 3 9.06 -28.63 -30.90
CA THR A 3 10.16 -29.30 -30.18
C THR A 3 11.41 -28.44 -30.05
N ASN A 4 11.68 -27.56 -31.03
CA ASN A 4 12.83 -26.65 -30.98
C ASN A 4 12.57 -25.46 -30.05
N PHE A 5 11.33 -24.94 -30.06
CA PHE A 5 10.92 -23.85 -29.16
C PHE A 5 11.15 -24.21 -27.69
N PHE A 6 10.69 -25.39 -27.24
CA PHE A 6 10.88 -25.80 -25.84
C PHE A 6 12.35 -26.02 -25.49
N ARG A 7 13.17 -26.54 -26.41
CA ARG A 7 14.62 -26.69 -26.19
C ARG A 7 15.31 -25.34 -26.03
N HIS A 8 14.95 -24.37 -26.85
CA HIS A 8 15.44 -23.00 -26.77
C HIS A 8 15.07 -22.33 -25.44
N VAL A 9 13.79 -22.37 -25.07
CA VAL A 9 13.32 -21.82 -23.79
C VAL A 9 14.00 -22.52 -22.61
N TYR A 10 14.13 -23.85 -22.63
CA TYR A 10 14.82 -24.62 -21.60
C TYR A 10 16.28 -24.21 -21.45
N ALA A 11 17.01 -24.00 -22.55
CA ALA A 11 18.40 -23.56 -22.52
C ALA A 11 18.56 -22.18 -21.85
N VAL A 12 17.65 -21.25 -22.14
CA VAL A 12 17.62 -19.92 -21.51
C VAL A 12 17.31 -20.03 -20.02
N ILE A 13 16.32 -20.83 -19.62
CA ILE A 13 15.98 -21.08 -18.21
C ILE A 13 17.19 -21.68 -17.48
N TYR A 14 17.85 -22.68 -18.07
CA TYR A 14 19.02 -23.32 -17.48
C TYR A 14 20.17 -22.33 -17.25
N ARG A 15 20.44 -21.46 -18.25
CA ARG A 15 21.40 -20.35 -18.08
C ARG A 15 20.99 -19.44 -16.94
N ARG A 16 19.73 -19.01 -16.88
CA ARG A 16 19.22 -18.12 -15.83
C ARG A 16 19.39 -18.74 -14.44
N ALA A 17 19.11 -20.04 -14.30
CA ALA A 17 19.32 -20.79 -13.07
C ALA A 17 20.81 -20.84 -12.65
N ILE A 18 21.75 -20.98 -13.61
CA ILE A 18 23.19 -20.90 -13.32
C ILE A 18 23.58 -19.51 -12.83
N ILE A 19 23.05 -18.45 -13.45
CA ILE A 19 23.33 -17.06 -13.04
C ILE A 19 22.84 -16.85 -11.60
N HIS A 20 21.61 -17.22 -11.29
CA HIS A 20 21.07 -17.16 -9.91
C HIS A 20 21.91 -17.99 -8.93
N ARG A 21 22.40 -19.16 -9.34
CA ARG A 21 23.30 -20.01 -8.53
C ARG A 21 24.66 -19.35 -8.29
N ARG A 22 25.17 -18.53 -9.20
CA ARG A 22 26.42 -17.77 -9.02
C ARG A 22 26.20 -16.52 -8.18
N SER A 23 25.04 -15.88 -8.30
CA SER A 23 24.63 -14.70 -7.54
C SER A 23 24.03 -15.00 -6.15
N LYS A 24 24.36 -16.15 -5.54
CA LYS A 24 23.84 -16.55 -4.22
C LYS A 24 24.05 -15.50 -3.13
N LEU A 25 25.19 -14.81 -3.14
CA LEU A 25 25.48 -13.78 -2.14
C LEU A 25 24.55 -12.56 -2.31
N GLN A 26 24.29 -12.14 -3.55
CA GLN A 26 23.35 -11.06 -3.84
C GLN A 26 21.93 -11.47 -3.47
N LEU A 27 21.51 -12.69 -3.83
CA LEU A 27 20.21 -13.25 -3.45
C LEU A 27 20.06 -13.28 -1.91
N ALA A 28 21.07 -13.73 -1.18
CA ALA A 28 21.07 -13.76 0.27
C ALA A 28 20.97 -12.35 0.88
N ARG A 29 21.68 -11.35 0.32
CA ARG A 29 21.58 -9.94 0.74
C ARG A 29 20.17 -9.39 0.50
N SER A 30 19.58 -9.64 -0.67
CA SER A 30 18.20 -9.22 -0.96
C SER A 30 17.22 -9.88 0.00
N ILE A 31 17.31 -11.20 0.22
CA ILE A 31 16.48 -11.91 1.19
C ILE A 31 16.64 -11.32 2.60
N PHE A 32 17.87 -11.04 3.03
CA PHE A 32 18.14 -10.42 4.33
C PHE A 32 17.48 -9.05 4.48
N MET A 33 17.62 -8.17 3.48
CA MET A 33 16.98 -6.84 3.49
C MET A 33 15.46 -6.94 3.49
N THR A 34 14.90 -7.89 2.73
CA THR A 34 13.47 -8.17 2.74
C THR A 34 12.99 -8.65 4.11
N ILE A 35 13.72 -9.58 4.74
CA ILE A 35 13.42 -10.06 6.12
C ILE A 35 13.48 -8.90 7.12
N LEU A 36 14.49 -8.03 7.02
CA LEU A 36 14.63 -6.86 7.88
C LEU A 36 13.42 -5.92 7.73
N SER A 37 12.95 -5.72 6.50
CA SER A 37 11.73 -4.95 6.22
C SER A 37 10.48 -5.60 6.83
N SER A 38 10.38 -6.95 6.79
CA SER A 38 9.30 -7.66 7.48
C SER A 38 9.33 -7.47 8.99
N PHE A 39 10.51 -7.55 9.61
CA PHE A 39 10.63 -7.31 11.04
C PHE A 39 10.23 -5.89 11.43
N ALA A 40 10.57 -4.89 10.61
CA ALA A 40 10.10 -3.52 10.81
C ALA A 40 8.57 -3.42 10.75
N ALA A 41 7.94 -4.08 9.78
CA ALA A 41 6.48 -4.15 9.67
C ALA A 41 5.83 -4.79 10.91
N LEU A 42 6.39 -5.92 11.36
CA LEU A 42 5.90 -6.63 12.54
C LEU A 42 6.10 -5.82 13.82
N PHE A 43 7.19 -5.07 13.93
CA PHE A 43 7.42 -4.16 15.05
C PHE A 43 6.37 -3.05 15.10
N VAL A 44 6.06 -2.42 13.95
CA VAL A 44 4.99 -1.42 13.85
C VAL A 44 3.64 -2.02 14.24
N GLN A 45 3.32 -3.21 13.73
CA GLN A 45 2.09 -3.92 14.07
C GLN A 45 2.01 -4.24 15.57
N TYR A 46 3.10 -4.71 16.17
CA TYR A 46 3.17 -5.01 17.59
C TYR A 46 2.92 -3.77 18.45
N ARG A 47 3.57 -2.65 18.09
CA ARG A 47 3.36 -1.35 18.75
C ARG A 47 1.92 -0.88 18.63
N ALA A 48 1.32 -1.01 17.46
CA ALA A 48 -0.08 -0.66 17.26
C ALA A 48 -1.02 -1.56 18.09
N ALA A 49 -0.79 -2.86 18.10
CA ALA A 49 -1.59 -3.80 18.90
C ALA A 49 -1.50 -3.50 20.42
N GLN A 50 -0.37 -3.00 20.91
CA GLN A 50 -0.25 -2.54 22.29
C GLN A 50 -1.09 -1.27 22.54
N HIS A 51 -1.14 -0.35 21.58
CA HIS A 51 -1.95 0.86 21.65
C HIS A 51 -3.46 0.62 21.41
N ASP A 52 -3.84 -0.45 20.71
CA ASP A 52 -5.23 -0.80 20.42
C ASP A 52 -5.91 -1.62 21.53
N ARG A 53 -5.15 -2.16 22.50
CA ARG A 53 -5.69 -2.81 23.72
C ARG A 53 -6.31 -1.82 24.71
N VAL A 54 -6.93 -0.75 24.22
CA VAL A 54 -7.67 0.15 25.09
C VAL A 54 -9.01 -0.50 25.36
N GLN A 55 -9.20 -0.89 26.62
CA GLN A 55 -10.52 -1.26 27.11
C GLN A 55 -11.48 -0.13 26.76
N VAL A 56 -12.47 -0.43 25.92
CA VAL A 56 -13.60 0.44 25.64
C VAL A 56 -14.47 0.42 26.88
N ASN A 57 -14.00 1.10 27.93
CA ASN A 57 -14.74 1.23 29.15
C ASN A 57 -15.88 2.22 28.87
N PRO A 58 -17.15 1.81 29.07
CA PRO A 58 -18.25 2.75 28.96
C PRO A 58 -18.01 3.90 29.92
N PHE A 59 -18.52 5.08 29.56
CA PHE A 59 -18.52 6.21 30.47
C PHE A 59 -19.18 5.78 31.79
N SER A 60 -18.41 5.87 32.88
CA SER A 60 -18.82 5.48 34.22
C SER A 60 -18.28 6.46 35.24
N TYR A 61 -18.92 6.54 36.39
CA TYR A 61 -18.41 7.31 37.53
C TYR A 61 -17.25 6.63 38.27
N SER A 62 -16.80 5.45 37.80
CA SER A 62 -15.67 4.75 38.40
C SER A 62 -14.37 5.56 38.23
N GLY A 63 -13.80 5.99 39.35
CA GLY A 63 -12.51 6.70 39.40
C GLY A 63 -12.57 8.24 39.33
N THR A 64 -13.75 8.86 39.18
CA THR A 64 -13.88 10.33 39.12
C THR A 64 -14.78 10.93 40.19
N ALA A 65 -15.73 10.19 40.76
CA ALA A 65 -16.52 10.70 41.87
C ALA A 65 -15.70 10.66 43.17
N HIS A 66 -15.20 11.81 43.62
CA HIS A 66 -14.60 11.97 44.93
C HIS A 66 -15.69 12.09 46.01
N LYS A 67 -15.34 11.77 47.26
CA LYS A 67 -16.25 11.90 48.43
C LYS A 67 -16.89 13.28 48.61
N ASN A 68 -16.29 14.33 48.03
CA ASN A 68 -16.71 15.72 48.24
C ASN A 68 -17.48 16.31 47.05
N HIS A 69 -17.77 15.51 46.03
CA HIS A 69 -18.57 15.99 44.91
C HIS A 69 -20.05 16.08 45.28
N VAL A 70 -20.74 17.04 44.69
CA VAL A 70 -22.19 17.23 44.71
C VAL A 70 -22.72 17.38 43.29
N PHE A 71 -23.99 17.05 43.08
CA PHE A 71 -24.71 17.44 41.86
C PHE A 71 -25.90 18.31 42.25
N ALA A 72 -26.24 19.26 41.38
CA ALA A 72 -27.28 20.23 41.66
C ALA A 72 -28.54 19.97 40.82
N VAL A 73 -29.70 20.23 41.42
CA VAL A 73 -31.02 20.09 40.81
C VAL A 73 -31.71 21.43 40.90
N ILE A 74 -31.93 22.07 39.76
CA ILE A 74 -32.58 23.38 39.68
C ILE A 74 -34.04 23.14 39.31
N THR A 75 -34.94 23.33 40.27
CA THR A 75 -36.37 23.19 40.04
C THR A 75 -37.19 23.87 41.12
N LEU A 76 -38.36 24.40 40.74
CA LEU A 76 -39.30 25.01 41.68
C LEU A 76 -39.69 24.00 42.78
N PRO A 77 -39.91 24.46 44.03
CA PRO A 77 -40.26 23.59 45.16
C PRO A 77 -41.43 22.64 44.86
N MET A 78 -42.48 23.15 44.20
CA MET A 78 -43.67 22.40 43.80
C MET A 78 -43.39 21.24 42.82
N ASN A 79 -42.26 21.27 42.10
CA ASN A 79 -41.88 20.25 41.13
C ASN A 79 -40.97 19.18 41.73
N ARG A 80 -40.40 19.39 42.92
CA ARG A 80 -39.44 18.45 43.54
C ARG A 80 -40.07 17.08 43.82
N ASP A 81 -41.34 17.09 44.21
CA ASP A 81 -42.10 15.87 44.54
C ASP A 81 -42.73 15.20 43.31
N LYS A 82 -42.63 15.81 42.11
CA LYS A 82 -43.11 15.16 40.89
C LYS A 82 -42.33 13.87 40.68
N TYR A 83 -43.07 12.79 40.39
CA TYR A 83 -42.51 11.45 40.19
C TYR A 83 -41.30 11.45 39.27
N PHE A 84 -41.35 12.17 38.14
CA PHE A 84 -40.24 12.23 37.20
C PHE A 84 -38.95 12.82 37.83
N VAL A 85 -39.06 13.91 38.58
CA VAL A 85 -37.90 14.59 39.21
C VAL A 85 -37.30 13.70 40.28
N SER A 86 -38.12 13.21 41.21
CA SER A 86 -37.65 12.35 42.31
C SER A 86 -37.05 11.03 41.79
N ALA A 87 -37.66 10.44 40.76
CA ALA A 87 -37.16 9.22 40.13
C ALA A 87 -35.84 9.43 39.37
N LEU A 88 -35.65 10.57 38.70
CA LEU A 88 -34.42 10.92 38.01
C LEU A 88 -33.28 11.22 38.99
N VAL A 89 -33.57 11.95 40.07
CA VAL A 89 -32.61 12.23 41.15
C VAL A 89 -32.16 10.93 41.81
N ASN A 90 -33.10 10.05 42.18
CA ASN A 90 -32.78 8.78 42.80
C ASN A 90 -31.95 7.87 41.87
N ASP A 91 -32.32 7.79 40.59
CA ASP A 91 -31.52 7.05 39.60
C ASP A 91 -30.11 7.60 39.44
N THR A 92 -29.96 8.92 39.48
CA THR A 92 -28.65 9.58 39.40
C THR A 92 -27.81 9.22 40.62
N GLN A 93 -28.38 9.31 41.82
CA GLN A 93 -27.70 8.91 43.06
C GLN A 93 -27.32 7.43 43.05
N GLN A 94 -28.22 6.54 42.60
CA GLN A 94 -27.96 5.12 42.50
C GLN A 94 -26.88 4.80 41.48
N LEU A 95 -26.90 5.44 40.30
CA LEU A 95 -25.88 5.26 39.27
C LEU A 95 -24.50 5.65 39.80
N ILE A 96 -24.40 6.82 40.42
CA ILE A 96 -23.16 7.31 41.04
C ILE A 96 -22.71 6.34 42.15
N LYS A 97 -23.60 5.94 43.06
CA LYS A 97 -23.28 5.03 44.16
C LYS A 97 -22.80 3.67 43.67
N ASN A 98 -23.48 3.11 42.66
CA ASN A 98 -23.15 1.81 42.10
C ASN A 98 -21.82 1.81 41.35
N GLU A 99 -21.50 2.89 40.63
CA GLU A 99 -20.30 2.96 39.79
C GLU A 99 -19.06 3.52 40.51
N SER A 100 -19.25 4.40 41.51
CA SER A 100 -18.15 5.01 42.27
C SER A 100 -17.96 4.47 43.67
N GLY A 101 -18.96 3.80 44.24
CA GLY A 101 -18.99 3.40 45.65
C GLY A 101 -19.32 4.55 46.63
N HIS A 102 -19.57 5.76 46.13
CA HIS A 102 -19.85 6.93 46.96
C HIS A 102 -21.29 7.43 46.78
N SER A 103 -21.95 7.74 47.88
CA SER A 103 -23.27 8.38 47.87
C SER A 103 -23.08 9.88 47.78
N ILE A 104 -23.54 10.49 46.69
CA ILE A 104 -23.48 11.93 46.48
C ILE A 104 -24.86 12.54 46.77
N PRO A 105 -24.96 13.51 47.69
CA PRO A 105 -26.22 14.20 47.95
C PRO A 105 -26.54 15.20 46.83
N PRO A 106 -27.81 15.32 46.40
CA PRO A 106 -28.27 16.43 45.58
C PRO A 106 -28.31 17.72 46.39
N ILE A 107 -28.01 18.84 45.74
CA ILE A 107 -28.32 20.19 46.26
C ILE A 107 -29.42 20.79 45.39
N TYR A 108 -30.44 21.36 46.01
CA TYR A 108 -31.58 21.93 45.29
C TYR A 108 -31.50 23.44 45.24
N PHE A 109 -31.81 24.00 44.08
CA PHE A 109 -31.92 25.43 43.84
C PHE A 109 -33.28 25.75 43.23
N ASN A 110 -33.84 26.90 43.56
CA ASN A 110 -35.15 27.32 43.04
C ASN A 110 -35.03 27.95 41.66
N THR A 111 -33.93 28.66 41.40
CA THR A 111 -33.67 29.34 40.13
C THR A 111 -32.22 29.16 39.69
N SER A 112 -31.97 29.39 38.40
CA SER A 112 -30.62 29.39 37.82
C SER A 112 -29.72 30.46 38.45
N GLU A 113 -30.26 31.62 38.82
CA GLU A 113 -29.47 32.71 39.44
C GLU A 113 -28.99 32.33 40.86
N GLU A 114 -29.83 31.60 41.61
CA GLU A 114 -29.46 31.08 42.93
C GLU A 114 -28.33 30.06 42.81
N PHE A 115 -28.45 29.15 41.83
CA PHE A 115 -27.40 28.20 41.50
C PHE A 115 -26.11 28.91 41.10
N ASP A 116 -26.14 29.85 40.15
CA ASP A 116 -24.96 30.57 39.67
C ASP A 116 -24.27 31.31 40.81
N SER A 117 -25.05 32.03 41.64
CA SER A 117 -24.52 32.75 42.80
C SER A 117 -23.88 31.81 43.83
N TRP A 118 -24.46 30.63 44.04
CA TRP A 118 -23.86 29.57 44.85
C TRP A 118 -22.58 29.01 44.23
N VAL A 119 -22.54 28.75 42.92
CA VAL A 119 -21.35 28.29 42.20
C VAL A 119 -20.20 29.29 42.33
N TYR A 120 -20.47 30.58 42.13
CA TYR A 120 -19.47 31.65 42.24
C TYR A 120 -18.91 31.77 43.66
N SER A 121 -19.77 31.81 44.67
CA SER A 121 -19.36 31.92 46.08
C SER A 121 -18.58 30.68 46.55
N THR A 122 -19.02 29.49 46.13
CA THR A 122 -18.36 28.21 46.43
C THR A 122 -17.01 28.09 45.72
N THR A 123 -16.91 28.55 44.47
CA THR A 123 -15.66 28.58 43.72
C THR A 123 -14.65 29.53 44.36
N ASN A 124 -15.08 30.74 44.75
CA ASN A 124 -14.23 31.76 45.33
C ASN A 124 -13.72 31.35 46.73
N SER A 125 -14.58 30.72 47.54
CA SER A 125 -14.17 30.17 48.85
C SER A 125 -13.25 28.95 48.71
N SER A 126 -13.48 28.09 47.72
CA SER A 126 -12.61 26.94 47.42
C SER A 126 -11.21 27.39 46.96
N PHE A 127 -11.14 28.44 46.14
CA PHE A 127 -9.88 29.04 45.68
C PHE A 127 -9.04 29.56 46.86
N LYS A 128 -9.68 30.22 47.85
CA LYS A 128 -9.01 30.66 49.08
C LYS A 128 -8.45 29.52 49.93
N ASN A 129 -9.01 28.30 49.80
CA ASN A 129 -8.59 27.11 50.53
C ASN A 129 -7.70 26.16 49.70
N ASN A 130 -7.15 26.60 48.56
CA ASN A 130 -6.36 25.77 47.63
C ASN A 130 -7.09 24.51 47.11
N ILE A 131 -8.43 24.50 47.12
CA ILE A 131 -9.23 23.45 46.52
C ILE A 131 -9.56 23.90 45.10
N ALA A 132 -9.11 23.14 44.10
CA ALA A 132 -9.41 23.44 42.70
C ALA A 132 -10.94 23.57 42.51
N PRO A 133 -11.45 24.66 41.90
CA PRO A 133 -12.89 24.92 41.72
C PRO A 133 -13.67 23.77 41.09
N GLY A 134 -13.03 22.98 40.22
CA GLY A 134 -13.61 21.80 39.59
C GLY A 134 -13.77 20.58 40.51
N LYS A 135 -13.44 20.66 41.81
CA LYS A 135 -13.52 19.51 42.74
C LYS A 135 -14.79 19.46 43.59
N LEU A 136 -15.75 20.38 43.41
CA LEU A 136 -16.98 20.35 44.20
C LEU A 136 -18.23 19.97 43.40
N ILE A 137 -18.37 20.45 42.16
CA ILE A 137 -19.59 20.25 41.37
C ILE A 137 -19.31 19.29 40.22
N LEU A 138 -20.01 18.16 40.20
CA LEU A 138 -19.98 17.22 39.07
C LEU A 138 -20.76 17.77 37.87
N PHE A 139 -22.01 18.16 38.08
CA PHE A 139 -22.90 18.75 37.08
C PHE A 139 -24.17 19.30 37.75
N ALA A 140 -24.99 20.05 37.00
CA ALA A 140 -26.34 20.40 37.39
C ALA A 140 -27.32 20.14 36.25
N TYR A 141 -28.59 19.91 36.59
CA TYR A 141 -29.65 19.96 35.60
C TYR A 141 -30.84 20.76 36.13
N GLU A 142 -31.41 21.58 35.26
CA GLU A 142 -32.63 22.33 35.48
C GLU A 142 -33.79 21.60 34.83
N ILE A 143 -34.89 21.43 35.56
CA ILE A 143 -36.10 20.78 35.06
C ILE A 143 -37.25 21.75 35.13
N MET A 144 -37.72 22.16 33.96
CA MET A 144 -38.91 22.99 33.78
C MET A 144 -40.04 22.17 33.16
N PHE A 145 -41.24 22.32 33.71
CA PHE A 145 -42.45 21.68 33.20
C PHE A 145 -43.30 22.74 32.49
N ASN A 146 -43.58 22.54 31.21
CA ASN A 146 -44.50 23.37 30.44
C ASN A 146 -45.69 22.52 29.98
N GLY A 147 -46.67 22.36 30.87
CA GLY A 147 -47.78 21.43 30.65
C GLY A 147 -47.31 19.97 30.65
N LYS A 148 -47.41 19.31 29.49
CA LYS A 148 -46.94 17.93 29.29
C LYS A 148 -45.46 17.84 28.89
N ASP A 149 -44.87 18.95 28.48
CA ASP A 149 -43.49 18.99 28.01
C ASP A 149 -42.54 19.19 29.19
N VAL A 150 -41.43 18.42 29.19
CA VAL A 150 -40.37 18.51 30.18
C VAL A 150 -39.11 19.03 29.49
N HIS A 151 -38.70 20.24 29.87
CA HIS A 151 -37.46 20.84 29.41
C HIS A 151 -36.37 20.57 30.44
N ILE A 152 -35.27 19.95 30.00
CA ILE A 152 -34.11 19.65 30.85
C ILE A 152 -32.90 20.40 30.31
N THR A 153 -32.42 21.39 31.07
CA THR A 153 -31.18 22.11 30.75
C THR A 153 -30.04 21.49 31.54
N PHE A 154 -28.95 21.08 30.88
CA PHE A 154 -27.79 20.48 31.55
C PHE A 154 -26.64 21.49 31.66
N TYR A 155 -26.21 21.76 32.88
CA TYR A 155 -25.08 22.63 33.19
C TYR A 155 -23.87 21.78 33.57
N HIS A 156 -22.74 22.08 32.96
CA HIS A 156 -21.49 21.39 33.25
C HIS A 156 -20.32 22.36 33.27
N ASN A 157 -19.30 21.98 34.01
CA ASN A 157 -18.07 22.74 34.06
C ASN A 157 -17.18 22.38 32.86
N HIS A 158 -17.06 23.28 31.89
CA HIS A 158 -16.19 23.08 30.71
C HIS A 158 -14.70 22.93 31.06
N SER A 159 -14.27 23.41 32.24
CA SER A 159 -12.89 23.24 32.70
C SER A 159 -12.60 21.81 33.19
N MET A 160 -13.62 20.95 33.33
CA MET A 160 -13.42 19.53 33.64
C MET A 160 -13.36 18.70 32.35
N LEU A 161 -12.26 17.98 32.17
CA LEU A 161 -12.08 16.97 31.11
C LEU A 161 -13.16 15.87 31.12
N SER A 162 -13.98 15.77 32.17
CA SER A 162 -15.07 14.78 32.32
C SER A 162 -16.45 15.25 31.83
N SER A 163 -16.64 16.51 31.41
CA SER A 163 -18.00 17.03 31.17
C SER A 163 -18.83 16.24 30.15
N ALA A 164 -18.18 15.70 29.12
CA ALA A 164 -18.84 14.84 28.14
C ALA A 164 -19.38 13.55 28.79
N ARG A 165 -18.65 12.96 29.74
CA ARG A 165 -19.06 11.75 30.47
C ARG A 165 -20.35 11.98 31.25
N ASP A 166 -20.42 13.10 31.96
CA ASP A 166 -21.55 13.45 32.81
C ASP A 166 -22.82 13.70 31.97
N LEU A 167 -22.68 14.41 30.84
CA LEU A 167 -23.76 14.60 29.88
C LEU A 167 -24.31 13.26 29.35
N TYR A 168 -23.43 12.34 28.94
CA TYR A 168 -23.85 11.04 28.40
C TYR A 168 -24.55 10.16 29.46
N ASN A 169 -24.06 10.19 30.70
CA ASN A 169 -24.71 9.47 31.80
C ASN A 169 -26.10 10.03 32.12
N ILE A 170 -26.27 11.34 32.10
CA ILE A 170 -27.59 11.96 32.27
C ILE A 170 -28.52 11.66 31.11
N GLN A 171 -28.05 11.73 29.86
CA GLN A 171 -28.84 11.34 28.69
C GLN A 171 -29.29 9.88 28.77
N ARG A 172 -28.44 8.97 29.25
CA ARG A 172 -28.79 7.57 29.52
C ARG A 172 -29.92 7.46 30.54
N LEU A 173 -29.86 8.20 31.65
CA LEU A 173 -30.89 8.19 32.69
C LEU A 173 -32.22 8.79 32.20
N VAL A 174 -32.17 9.90 31.47
CA VAL A 174 -33.35 10.52 30.85
C VAL A 174 -33.98 9.55 29.85
N HIS A 175 -33.20 8.90 29.00
CA HIS A 175 -33.70 7.89 28.05
C HIS A 175 -34.39 6.72 28.76
N LYS A 176 -33.77 6.20 29.83
CA LYS A 176 -34.34 5.13 30.66
C LYS A 176 -35.70 5.52 31.22
N ARG A 177 -35.88 6.78 31.65
CA ARG A 177 -37.14 7.29 32.19
C ARG A 177 -38.19 7.61 31.14
N LEU A 178 -37.78 8.09 29.96
CA LEU A 178 -38.70 8.35 28.85
C LEU A 178 -39.24 7.08 28.20
N THR A 179 -38.49 5.97 28.27
CA THR A 179 -38.89 4.69 27.66
C THR A 179 -39.61 3.74 28.62
N ASP A 180 -39.75 4.13 29.90
CA ASP A 180 -40.36 3.35 30.99
C ASP A 180 -39.80 1.92 31.14
N ARG A 181 -38.57 1.72 30.66
CA ARG A 181 -37.86 0.44 30.69
C ARG A 181 -36.73 0.50 31.71
N SER A 182 -36.94 -0.17 32.84
CA SER A 182 -35.98 -0.21 33.96
C SER A 182 -34.66 -0.92 33.60
N ASP A 183 -34.63 -1.68 32.51
CA ASP A 183 -33.52 -2.45 31.97
C ASP A 183 -32.76 -1.77 30.81
N ALA A 184 -33.24 -0.62 30.30
CA ALA A 184 -32.64 0.11 29.19
C ALA A 184 -31.33 0.83 29.58
N ASN A 185 -30.26 0.05 29.76
CA ASN A 185 -28.91 0.54 30.03
C ASN A 185 -28.16 0.80 28.72
N LEU A 186 -28.22 2.03 28.23
CA LEU A 186 -27.42 2.50 27.10
C LEU A 186 -25.94 2.58 27.51
N LYS A 187 -25.05 1.84 26.82
CA LYS A 187 -23.60 1.92 27.03
C LYS A 187 -22.99 2.83 25.97
N ILE A 188 -22.51 4.00 26.38
CA ILE A 188 -21.80 4.94 25.52
C ILE A 188 -20.31 4.88 25.85
N SER A 189 -19.48 4.80 24.82
CA SER A 189 -18.02 4.84 24.93
C SER A 189 -17.45 5.76 23.86
N HIS A 190 -16.42 6.52 24.22
CA HIS A 190 -15.72 7.39 23.28
C HIS A 190 -14.37 6.79 22.88
N VAL A 191 -14.18 6.59 21.57
CA VAL A 191 -12.88 6.25 20.99
C VAL A 191 -12.37 7.50 20.28
N PRO A 192 -11.26 8.11 20.73
CA PRO A 192 -10.75 9.32 20.10
C PRO A 192 -10.31 9.05 18.66
N LEU A 193 -10.62 9.99 17.75
CA LEU A 193 -10.35 9.89 16.31
C LEU A 193 -8.87 9.62 16.01
N ILE A 194 -7.94 10.14 16.83
CA ILE A 194 -6.50 9.90 16.70
C ILE A 194 -6.14 8.41 16.74
N ARG A 195 -6.93 7.58 17.44
CA ARG A 195 -6.72 6.13 17.48
C ARG A 195 -7.17 5.46 16.19
N HIS A 196 -8.27 5.91 15.59
CA HIS A 196 -8.68 5.44 14.28
C HIS A 196 -7.65 5.83 13.21
N ILE A 197 -7.03 7.00 13.34
CA ILE A 197 -5.93 7.40 12.45
C ILE A 197 -4.71 6.49 12.69
N SER A 198 -4.35 6.21 13.94
CA SER A 198 -3.25 5.30 14.29
C SER A 198 -3.46 3.88 13.76
N SER A 199 -4.65 3.31 13.90
CA SER A 199 -4.97 1.98 13.40
C SER A 199 -4.99 1.95 11.87
N SER A 200 -5.50 2.99 11.21
CA SER A 200 -5.46 3.14 9.75
C SER A 200 -4.03 3.25 9.21
N VAL A 201 -3.19 4.11 9.82
CA VAL A 201 -1.77 4.26 9.46
C VAL A 201 -1.03 2.93 9.65
N THR A 202 -1.31 2.20 10.73
CA THR A 202 -0.72 0.88 10.96
C THR A 202 -1.17 -0.14 9.91
N ALA A 203 -2.46 -0.14 9.57
CA ALA A 203 -3.02 -1.03 8.55
C ALA A 203 -2.37 -0.81 7.17
N SER A 204 -2.10 0.44 6.80
CA SER A 204 -1.39 0.79 5.57
C SER A 204 0.12 0.59 5.64
N SER A 205 0.72 0.62 6.84
CA SER A 205 2.18 0.46 7.00
C SER A 205 2.67 -0.93 6.62
N ILE A 206 1.91 -1.99 6.95
CA ILE A 206 2.30 -3.37 6.65
C ILE A 206 2.44 -3.59 5.13
N PRO A 207 1.42 -3.30 4.29
CA PRO A 207 1.55 -3.29 2.83
C PRO A 207 2.73 -2.46 2.29
N ALA A 208 3.03 -1.31 2.90
CA ALA A 208 4.14 -0.46 2.47
C ALA A 208 5.50 -1.16 2.68
N PHE A 209 5.74 -1.72 3.87
CA PHE A 209 6.97 -2.47 4.13
C PHE A 209 7.08 -3.73 3.25
N ILE A 210 5.96 -4.41 2.98
CA ILE A 210 5.95 -5.54 2.04
C ILE A 210 6.41 -5.09 0.66
N THR A 211 5.89 -3.96 0.19
CA THR A 211 6.25 -3.39 -1.10
C THR A 211 7.73 -3.00 -1.14
N PHE A 212 8.28 -2.42 -0.07
CA PHE A 212 9.72 -2.17 0.04
C PHE A 212 10.55 -3.45 0.01
N GLY A 213 10.12 -4.50 0.72
CA GLY A 213 10.76 -5.80 0.68
C GLY A 213 10.80 -6.40 -0.73
N VAL A 214 9.73 -6.22 -1.50
CA VAL A 214 9.62 -6.64 -2.90
C VAL A 214 10.55 -5.84 -3.82
N ILE A 215 10.61 -4.51 -3.69
CA ILE A 215 11.49 -3.66 -4.50
C ILE A 215 12.97 -4.06 -4.32
N ASN A 216 13.37 -4.45 -3.11
CA ASN A 216 14.73 -4.94 -2.86
C ASN A 216 15.07 -6.23 -3.61
N ILE A 217 14.09 -7.10 -3.84
CA ILE A 217 14.28 -8.31 -4.66
C ILE A 217 14.39 -7.92 -6.14
N CYS A 218 13.67 -6.90 -6.60
CA CYS A 218 13.73 -6.41 -7.98
C CYS A 218 15.15 -5.94 -8.38
N ILE A 219 15.97 -5.49 -7.43
CA ILE A 219 17.38 -5.12 -7.67
C ILE A 219 18.16 -6.30 -8.27
N LEU A 220 17.91 -7.53 -7.80
CA LEU A 220 18.56 -8.73 -8.32
C LEU A 220 18.19 -8.96 -9.79
N PHE A 221 16.90 -8.88 -10.10
CA PHE A 221 16.41 -9.11 -11.47
C PHE A 221 16.87 -8.03 -12.43
N ILE A 222 16.92 -6.77 -11.99
CA ILE A 222 17.32 -5.68 -12.88
C ILE A 222 18.80 -5.70 -13.20
N SER A 223 19.68 -6.03 -12.26
CA SER A 223 21.12 -6.13 -12.52
C SER A 223 21.40 -7.16 -13.62
N GLN A 224 20.74 -8.31 -13.55
CA GLN A 224 20.83 -9.35 -14.57
C GLN A 224 20.16 -8.93 -15.90
N ALA A 225 19.04 -8.22 -15.87
CA ALA A 225 18.38 -7.72 -17.07
C ALA A 225 19.21 -6.64 -17.80
N ILE A 226 19.90 -5.76 -17.06
CA ILE A 226 20.82 -4.77 -17.62
C ILE A 226 22.02 -5.49 -18.26
N GLU A 227 22.64 -6.44 -17.56
CA GLU A 227 23.76 -7.22 -18.11
C GLU A 227 23.33 -7.95 -19.40
N ASP A 228 22.12 -8.50 -19.45
CA ASP A 228 21.59 -9.17 -20.63
C ASP A 228 21.26 -8.21 -21.80
N SER A 229 20.86 -6.97 -21.51
CA SER A 229 20.57 -5.97 -22.53
C SER A 229 21.84 -5.30 -23.09
N CYS A 230 22.87 -5.14 -22.27
CA CYS A 230 24.12 -4.47 -22.66
C CYS A 230 25.21 -5.44 -23.15
N SER A 231 25.18 -6.71 -22.74
CA SER A 231 26.20 -7.68 -23.13
C SER A 231 25.98 -8.25 -24.53
N GLU A 232 27.08 -8.57 -25.20
CA GLU A 232 27.10 -9.23 -26.51
C GLU A 232 26.51 -10.66 -26.50
N ARG A 233 26.24 -11.20 -25.32
CA ARG A 233 25.72 -12.57 -25.13
C ARG A 233 24.34 -12.73 -25.76
N ARG A 234 23.48 -11.72 -25.63
CA ARG A 234 22.13 -11.75 -26.19
C ARG A 234 22.18 -11.70 -27.73
N PRO A 235 22.88 -10.74 -28.38
CA PRO A 235 23.13 -10.79 -29.83
C PRO A 235 23.70 -12.11 -30.32
N TYR A 236 24.69 -12.68 -29.61
CA TYR A 236 25.27 -13.98 -29.94
C TYR A 236 24.22 -15.11 -29.96
N MET A 237 23.35 -15.17 -28.94
CA MET A 237 22.28 -16.19 -28.92
C MET A 237 21.28 -16.03 -30.05
N LEU A 238 20.94 -14.79 -30.41
CA LEU A 238 20.06 -14.51 -31.55
C LEU A 238 20.71 -14.96 -32.88
N LEU A 239 22.03 -14.80 -33.03
CA LEU A 239 22.79 -15.29 -34.19
C LEU A 239 22.83 -16.82 -34.25
N CYS A 240 22.83 -17.50 -33.09
CA CYS A 240 22.72 -18.96 -33.02
C CYS A 240 21.30 -19.51 -33.34
N GLY A 241 20.36 -18.66 -33.77
CA GLY A 241 19.02 -19.07 -34.19
C GLY A 241 17.96 -19.03 -33.09
N LEU A 242 18.25 -18.45 -31.92
CA LEU A 242 17.26 -18.21 -30.88
C LEU A 242 16.35 -17.03 -31.26
N SER A 243 15.03 -17.19 -31.12
CA SER A 243 14.13 -16.03 -31.31
C SER A 243 14.09 -15.14 -30.06
N LYS A 244 13.84 -13.83 -30.24
CA LYS A 244 13.71 -12.89 -29.12
C LYS A 244 12.56 -13.25 -28.15
N ILE A 245 11.47 -13.81 -28.67
CA ILE A 245 10.32 -14.22 -27.85
C ILE A 245 10.70 -15.40 -26.96
N GLU A 246 11.35 -16.43 -27.51
CA GLU A 246 11.87 -17.56 -26.73
C GLU A 246 12.82 -17.10 -25.62
N TYR A 247 13.67 -16.11 -25.93
CA TYR A 247 14.58 -15.51 -24.96
C TYR A 247 13.84 -14.87 -23.78
N TRP A 248 12.91 -13.94 -24.06
CA TRP A 248 12.17 -13.23 -23.00
C TRP A 248 11.28 -14.17 -22.18
N ILE A 249 10.65 -15.17 -22.81
CA ILE A 249 9.87 -16.20 -22.11
C ILE A 249 10.78 -17.02 -21.17
N GLY A 250 11.97 -17.42 -21.63
CA GLY A 250 12.92 -18.16 -20.81
C GLY A 250 13.42 -17.36 -19.61
N CYS A 251 13.77 -16.09 -19.81
CA CYS A 251 14.16 -15.17 -18.74
C CYS A 251 13.01 -14.98 -17.73
N PHE A 252 11.80 -14.73 -18.22
CA PHE A 252 10.61 -14.56 -17.40
C PHE A 252 10.33 -15.78 -16.54
N ILE A 253 10.32 -16.99 -17.10
CA ILE A 253 10.07 -18.22 -16.34
C ILE A 253 11.13 -18.41 -15.26
N GLY A 254 12.42 -18.22 -15.60
CA GLY A 254 13.52 -18.37 -14.65
C GLY A 254 13.40 -17.39 -13.47
N ASP A 255 13.10 -16.13 -13.73
CA ASP A 255 12.94 -15.11 -12.70
C ASP A 255 11.65 -15.30 -11.91
N TYR A 256 10.56 -15.71 -12.56
CA TYR A 256 9.28 -15.95 -11.91
C TYR A 256 9.33 -17.11 -10.92
N VAL A 257 10.10 -18.17 -11.21
CA VAL A 257 10.34 -19.27 -10.23
C VAL A 257 11.03 -18.74 -8.97
N VAL A 258 12.05 -17.88 -9.12
CA VAL A 258 12.73 -17.25 -7.98
C VAL A 258 11.78 -16.31 -7.24
N TRP A 259 10.97 -15.53 -7.95
CA TRP A 259 9.93 -14.69 -7.37
C TRP A 259 8.97 -15.48 -6.50
N VAL A 260 8.41 -16.58 -7.03
CA VAL A 260 7.45 -17.43 -6.32
C VAL A 260 8.06 -17.97 -5.04
N PHE A 261 9.30 -18.45 -5.12
CA PHE A 261 10.02 -18.96 -3.95
C PHE A 261 10.20 -17.88 -2.87
N VAL A 262 10.74 -16.71 -3.23
CA VAL A 262 11.05 -15.65 -2.25
C VAL A 262 9.78 -15.06 -1.64
N THR A 263 8.76 -14.76 -2.45
CA THR A 263 7.49 -14.22 -1.96
C THR A 263 6.70 -15.23 -1.12
N THR A 264 6.84 -16.53 -1.39
CA THR A 264 6.25 -17.58 -0.54
C THR A 264 6.94 -17.67 0.81
N CYS A 265 8.28 -17.62 0.85
CA CYS A 265 9.04 -17.54 2.11
C CYS A 265 8.62 -16.32 2.94
N PHE A 266 8.46 -15.18 2.28
CA PHE A 266 7.99 -13.94 2.88
C PHE A 266 6.58 -14.08 3.47
N TRP A 267 5.64 -14.64 2.69
CA TRP A 267 4.28 -14.89 3.14
C TRP A 267 4.24 -15.77 4.41
N TYR A 268 5.08 -16.80 4.49
CA TYR A 268 5.17 -17.64 5.70
C TYR A 268 5.57 -16.84 6.95
N ILE A 269 6.47 -15.86 6.84
CA ILE A 269 6.89 -15.03 7.98
C ILE A 269 5.68 -14.32 8.61
N TYR A 270 4.80 -13.73 7.81
CA TYR A 270 3.61 -13.03 8.31
C TYR A 270 2.55 -13.98 8.87
N ILE A 271 2.44 -15.18 8.30
CA ILE A 271 1.58 -16.24 8.85
C ILE A 271 2.08 -16.68 10.23
N PHE A 272 3.39 -16.92 10.39
CA PHE A 272 3.99 -17.27 11.68
C PHE A 272 3.88 -16.15 12.71
N ALA A 273 4.02 -14.89 12.28
CA ALA A 273 3.85 -13.73 13.13
C ALA A 273 2.38 -13.42 13.49
N LYS A 274 1.43 -14.21 12.97
CA LYS A 274 -0.01 -14.10 13.20
C LYS A 274 -0.59 -12.73 12.84
N THR A 275 -0.17 -12.16 11.73
CA THR A 275 -0.74 -10.90 11.24
C THR A 275 -2.21 -11.10 10.80
N PRO A 276 -3.19 -10.34 11.33
CA PRO A 276 -4.62 -10.54 11.05
C PRO A 276 -4.95 -10.57 9.55
N MET A 277 -4.39 -9.62 8.79
CA MET A 277 -4.53 -9.54 7.33
C MET A 277 -4.17 -10.85 6.62
N PHE A 278 -3.10 -11.53 7.06
CA PHE A 278 -2.61 -12.76 6.44
C PHE A 278 -3.33 -14.00 6.97
N ILE A 279 -3.70 -14.04 8.25
CA ILE A 279 -4.44 -15.16 8.84
C ILE A 279 -5.86 -15.26 8.28
N GLU A 280 -6.55 -14.13 8.18
CA GLU A 280 -7.95 -14.11 7.73
C GLU A 280 -8.06 -14.36 6.22
N ASN A 281 -7.06 -13.92 5.45
CA ASN A 281 -7.06 -13.97 4.00
C ASN A 281 -5.84 -14.73 3.42
N LYS A 282 -5.54 -15.92 3.97
CA LYS A 282 -4.34 -16.72 3.62
C LYS A 282 -4.14 -16.92 2.11
N PHE A 283 -5.16 -17.46 1.46
CA PHE A 283 -5.09 -17.78 0.02
C PHE A 283 -5.04 -16.51 -0.83
N LEU A 284 -5.78 -15.48 -0.45
CA LEU A 284 -5.88 -14.23 -1.21
C LEU A 284 -4.57 -13.44 -1.15
N THR A 285 -3.99 -13.28 0.04
CA THR A 285 -2.70 -12.61 0.23
C THR A 285 -1.57 -13.33 -0.50
N TRP A 286 -1.53 -14.66 -0.44
CA TRP A 286 -0.57 -15.46 -1.22
C TRP A 286 -0.77 -15.25 -2.72
N SER A 287 -2.02 -15.36 -3.21
CA SER A 287 -2.34 -15.22 -4.64
C SER A 287 -1.96 -13.84 -5.17
N ILE A 288 -2.20 -12.77 -4.42
CA ILE A 288 -1.83 -11.41 -4.86
C ILE A 288 -0.32 -11.25 -4.98
N LEU A 289 0.46 -11.78 -4.02
CA LEU A 289 1.92 -11.76 -4.11
C LEU A 289 2.43 -12.52 -5.34
N GLN A 290 1.78 -13.64 -5.70
CA GLN A 290 2.17 -14.41 -6.89
C GLN A 290 1.74 -13.73 -8.20
N LEU A 291 0.54 -13.18 -8.24
CA LEU A 291 -0.04 -12.57 -9.45
C LEU A 291 0.50 -11.17 -9.72
N SER A 292 1.02 -10.46 -8.72
CA SER A 292 1.69 -9.17 -8.94
C SER A 292 3.07 -9.31 -9.59
N GLY A 293 3.70 -10.48 -9.47
CA GLY A 293 5.04 -10.77 -9.97
C GLY A 293 5.22 -10.46 -11.46
N PRO A 294 4.35 -10.94 -12.37
CA PRO A 294 4.52 -10.69 -13.80
C PRO A 294 4.58 -9.22 -14.18
N GLY A 295 3.68 -8.39 -13.63
CA GLY A 295 3.70 -6.94 -13.90
C GLY A 295 4.98 -6.27 -13.41
N ILE A 296 5.45 -6.64 -12.21
CA ILE A 296 6.67 -6.10 -11.63
C ILE A 296 7.91 -6.56 -12.43
N LEU A 297 7.98 -7.82 -12.86
CA LEU A 297 9.08 -8.33 -13.68
C LEU A 297 9.13 -7.64 -15.05
N PHE A 298 8.00 -7.45 -15.73
CA PHE A 298 7.97 -6.72 -16.99
C PHE A 298 8.37 -5.25 -16.83
N LEU A 299 7.93 -4.59 -15.75
CA LEU A 299 8.40 -3.24 -15.40
C LEU A 299 9.93 -3.21 -15.25
N VAL A 300 10.50 -4.18 -14.52
CA VAL A 300 11.95 -4.30 -14.34
C VAL A 300 12.67 -4.48 -15.69
N TYR A 301 12.14 -5.30 -16.59
CA TYR A 301 12.72 -5.47 -17.92
C TYR A 301 12.67 -4.19 -18.74
N CYS A 302 11.56 -3.45 -18.72
CA CYS A 302 11.47 -2.14 -19.39
C CYS A 302 12.49 -1.14 -18.84
N VAL A 303 12.62 -1.04 -17.52
CA VAL A 303 13.58 -0.12 -16.88
C VAL A 303 15.03 -0.52 -17.16
N SER A 304 15.31 -1.81 -17.39
CA SER A 304 16.67 -2.28 -17.67
C SER A 304 17.30 -1.64 -18.91
N PHE A 305 16.50 -1.23 -19.90
CA PHE A 305 16.97 -0.57 -21.11
C PHE A 305 17.41 0.89 -20.91
N LEU A 306 17.11 1.50 -19.76
CA LEU A 306 17.51 2.87 -19.45
C LEU A 306 18.98 2.97 -19.00
N PHE A 307 19.63 1.84 -18.74
CA PHE A 307 20.96 1.80 -18.14
C PHE A 307 21.92 0.98 -19.00
N SER A 308 23.14 1.51 -19.14
CA SER A 308 24.23 0.83 -19.85
C SER A 308 25.16 0.03 -18.94
N ASN A 309 25.17 0.32 -17.63
CA ASN A 309 26.06 -0.30 -16.66
C ASN A 309 25.24 -1.00 -15.56
N PRO A 310 25.44 -2.32 -15.34
CA PRO A 310 24.65 -3.10 -14.39
C PRO A 310 24.92 -2.71 -12.93
N ASP A 311 26.12 -2.26 -12.58
CA ASP A 311 26.50 -1.97 -11.19
C ASP A 311 25.92 -0.63 -10.71
N THR A 312 25.97 0.40 -11.56
CA THR A 312 25.37 1.71 -11.23
C THR A 312 23.87 1.69 -11.46
N GLY A 313 23.41 1.05 -12.53
CA GLY A 313 21.99 0.96 -12.87
C GLY A 313 21.17 0.30 -11.78
N SER A 314 21.63 -0.81 -11.20
CA SER A 314 20.89 -1.51 -10.14
C SER A 314 20.62 -0.63 -8.90
N ASN A 315 21.54 0.29 -8.57
CA ASN A 315 21.38 1.19 -7.42
C ASN A 315 20.38 2.32 -7.72
N TYR A 316 20.42 2.91 -8.91
CA TYR A 316 19.47 3.97 -9.31
C TYR A 316 18.05 3.43 -9.51
N VAL A 317 17.93 2.17 -9.96
CA VAL A 317 16.65 1.50 -10.14
C VAL A 317 15.84 1.48 -8.85
N TYR A 318 16.47 1.28 -7.69
CA TYR A 318 15.76 1.34 -6.42
C TYR A 318 15.00 2.66 -6.27
N PHE A 319 15.65 3.79 -6.57
CA PHE A 319 15.02 5.12 -6.53
C PHE A 319 13.94 5.29 -7.60
N ILE A 320 14.19 4.80 -8.82
CA ILE A 320 13.20 4.86 -9.92
C ILE A 320 11.95 4.04 -9.61
N LEU A 321 12.08 2.94 -8.87
CA LEU A 321 10.94 2.12 -8.46
C LEU A 321 10.24 2.68 -7.21
N MET A 322 11.00 3.27 -6.28
CA MET A 322 10.48 3.80 -5.01
C MET A 322 9.79 5.15 -5.15
N LEU A 323 10.35 6.07 -5.94
CA LEU A 323 9.85 7.44 -6.01
C LEU A 323 8.43 7.53 -6.59
N PRO A 324 8.11 6.86 -7.71
CA PRO A 324 6.73 6.80 -8.21
C PRO A 324 5.81 6.10 -7.22
N PHE A 325 6.29 5.05 -6.54
CA PHE A 325 5.51 4.40 -5.49
C PHE A 325 5.11 5.39 -4.38
N ILE A 326 6.07 6.16 -3.84
CA ILE A 326 5.80 7.16 -2.80
C ILE A 326 4.82 8.22 -3.31
N ILE A 327 5.06 8.78 -4.51
CA ILE A 327 4.20 9.81 -5.08
C ILE A 327 2.79 9.28 -5.26
N PHE A 328 2.63 8.15 -5.94
CA PHE A 328 1.30 7.63 -6.24
C PHE A 328 0.58 7.21 -4.97
N SER A 329 1.24 6.50 -4.05
CA SER A 329 0.60 5.92 -2.86
C SER A 329 0.42 6.90 -1.70
N MET A 330 1.25 7.93 -1.54
CA MET A 330 1.09 8.92 -0.47
C MET A 330 0.36 10.20 -0.91
N ALA A 331 0.49 10.63 -2.16
CA ALA A 331 -0.15 11.88 -2.60
C ALA A 331 -1.67 11.76 -2.72
N SER A 332 -2.21 10.56 -2.92
CA SER A 332 -3.67 10.31 -2.96
C SER A 332 -4.37 10.68 -1.66
N ASP A 333 -3.67 10.55 -0.53
CA ASP A 333 -4.24 10.76 0.80
C ASP A 333 -4.11 12.22 1.28
N ILE A 334 -3.21 12.99 0.64
CA ILE A 334 -2.87 14.36 1.05
C ILE A 334 -3.63 15.41 0.23
N SER A 335 -3.92 15.13 -1.05
CA SER A 335 -4.53 16.12 -1.93
C SER A 335 -6.04 16.28 -1.63
N PRO A 336 -6.54 17.52 -1.46
CA PRO A 336 -7.98 17.79 -1.31
C PRO A 336 -8.74 17.69 -2.65
N ASN A 337 -8.05 17.62 -3.79
CA ASN A 337 -8.67 17.60 -5.11
C ASN A 337 -9.11 16.18 -5.50
N ARG A 338 -10.43 15.96 -5.55
CA ARG A 338 -11.03 14.66 -5.91
C ARG A 338 -10.63 14.15 -7.29
N MET A 339 -10.55 15.01 -8.31
CA MET A 339 -10.17 14.57 -9.67
C MET A 339 -8.71 14.14 -9.72
N PHE A 340 -7.84 14.87 -9.02
CA PHE A 340 -6.43 14.50 -8.92
C PHE A 340 -6.25 13.16 -8.20
N ASN A 341 -7.00 12.93 -7.12
CA ASN A 341 -6.94 11.65 -6.38
C ASN A 341 -7.46 10.48 -7.23
N GLN A 342 -8.51 10.69 -8.02
CA GLN A 342 -8.99 9.68 -8.97
C GLN A 342 -7.95 9.36 -10.05
N LEU A 343 -7.29 10.38 -10.61
CA LEU A 343 -6.21 10.17 -11.57
C LEU A 343 -5.06 9.37 -10.95
N LEU A 344 -4.64 9.72 -9.73
CA LEU A 344 -3.62 8.97 -9.00
C LEU A 344 -4.04 7.52 -8.74
N GLU A 345 -5.30 7.26 -8.39
CA GLU A 345 -5.83 5.90 -8.22
C GLU A 345 -5.69 5.08 -9.52
N TYR A 346 -6.01 5.68 -10.68
CA TYR A 346 -5.81 5.03 -11.99
C TYR A 346 -4.34 4.75 -12.30
N VAL A 347 -3.45 5.69 -11.97
CA VAL A 347 -2.01 5.49 -12.14
C VAL A 347 -1.48 4.41 -11.19
N GLN A 348 -1.98 4.34 -9.95
CA GLN A 348 -1.67 3.25 -9.02
C GLN A 348 -2.12 1.89 -9.57
N TYR A 349 -3.29 1.80 -10.22
CA TYR A 349 -3.73 0.56 -10.87
C TYR A 349 -2.79 0.13 -11.99
N ALA A 350 -2.28 1.09 -12.78
CA ALA A 350 -1.39 0.81 -13.90
C ALA A 350 0.03 0.45 -13.45
N TYR A 351 0.54 1.07 -12.38
CA TYR A 351 1.92 0.89 -11.90
C TYR A 351 2.05 -0.33 -10.97
N PRO A 352 2.74 -1.42 -11.37
CA PRO A 352 2.69 -2.72 -10.67
C PRO A 352 3.05 -2.69 -9.19
N ILE A 353 3.99 -1.83 -8.80
CA ILE A 353 4.46 -1.72 -7.41
C ILE A 353 3.40 -1.05 -6.53
N SER A 354 2.85 0.09 -6.97
CA SER A 354 1.73 0.74 -6.27
C SER A 354 0.46 -0.10 -6.31
N ASN A 355 0.24 -0.85 -7.38
CA ASN A 355 -0.85 -1.81 -7.49
C ASN A 355 -0.75 -2.84 -6.36
N LEU A 356 0.41 -3.50 -6.20
CA LEU A 356 0.62 -4.46 -5.11
C LEU A 356 0.30 -3.87 -3.73
N PHE A 357 0.83 -2.68 -3.43
CA PHE A 357 0.56 -1.98 -2.18
C PHE A 357 -0.94 -1.78 -1.95
N MET A 358 -1.63 -1.17 -2.92
CA MET A 358 -3.05 -0.87 -2.82
C MET A 358 -3.88 -2.15 -2.67
N MET A 359 -3.55 -3.21 -3.42
CA MET A 359 -4.23 -4.51 -3.32
C MET A 359 -4.09 -5.13 -1.93
N LEU A 360 -2.90 -5.08 -1.35
CA LEU A 360 -2.63 -5.53 0.01
C LEU A 360 -3.38 -4.66 1.05
N SER A 361 -3.41 -3.34 0.87
CA SER A 361 -4.17 -2.41 1.72
C SER A 361 -5.67 -2.68 1.69
N LEU A 362 -6.24 -2.93 0.50
CA LEU A 362 -7.67 -3.25 0.35
C LEU A 362 -8.05 -4.57 1.04
N ILE A 363 -7.16 -5.57 1.06
CA ILE A 363 -7.38 -6.78 1.87
C ILE A 363 -7.34 -6.45 3.36
N GLY A 364 -6.35 -5.66 3.80
CA GLY A 364 -6.25 -5.24 5.19
C GLY A 364 -7.51 -4.53 5.70
N MET A 365 -8.21 -3.83 4.81
CA MET A 365 -9.47 -3.15 5.08
C MET A 365 -10.73 -3.99 4.81
N ASN A 366 -10.59 -5.26 4.39
CA ASN A 366 -11.70 -6.14 3.98
C ASN A 366 -12.59 -5.60 2.83
N GLN A 367 -12.05 -4.76 1.94
CA GLN A 367 -12.77 -4.10 0.83
C GLN A 367 -12.51 -4.76 -0.55
N TRP A 368 -12.13 -6.04 -0.59
CA TRP A 368 -11.51 -6.67 -1.76
C TRP A 368 -12.47 -7.24 -2.83
N LYS A 369 -13.79 -7.27 -2.58
CA LYS A 369 -14.72 -8.17 -3.31
C LYS A 369 -15.00 -7.84 -4.79
N GLU A 370 -14.72 -6.64 -5.30
CA GLU A 370 -15.08 -6.29 -6.70
C GLU A 370 -13.94 -5.76 -7.59
N LYS A 371 -12.82 -5.27 -7.02
CA LYS A 371 -11.77 -4.56 -7.78
C LYS A 371 -10.52 -5.39 -8.12
N LEU A 372 -10.46 -6.68 -7.76
CA LEU A 372 -9.18 -7.39 -7.59
C LEU A 372 -8.54 -7.96 -8.87
N LYS A 373 -9.34 -8.52 -9.79
CA LYS A 373 -8.81 -9.34 -10.89
C LYS A 373 -8.38 -8.52 -12.10
N LEU A 374 -9.08 -7.41 -12.37
CA LEU A 374 -8.84 -6.59 -13.56
C LEU A 374 -7.51 -5.82 -13.46
N THR A 375 -7.16 -5.36 -12.26
CA THR A 375 -6.06 -4.40 -12.05
C THR A 375 -4.67 -5.05 -12.22
N ILE A 376 -4.48 -6.27 -11.71
CA ILE A 376 -3.21 -7.00 -11.82
C ILE A 376 -2.92 -7.40 -13.28
N ALA A 377 -3.94 -7.94 -13.97
CA ALA A 377 -3.82 -8.32 -15.37
C ALA A 377 -3.56 -7.10 -16.27
N LEU A 378 -4.22 -5.97 -15.98
CA LEU A 378 -3.99 -4.71 -16.68
C LEU A 378 -2.53 -4.24 -16.54
N ALA A 379 -1.99 -4.20 -15.32
CA ALA A 379 -0.61 -3.78 -15.08
C ALA A 379 0.39 -4.67 -15.83
N ALA A 380 0.21 -6.00 -15.78
CA ALA A 380 1.06 -6.93 -16.54
C ALA A 380 0.95 -6.73 -18.06
N GLY A 381 -0.27 -6.53 -18.56
CA GLY A 381 -0.52 -6.28 -19.99
C GLY A 381 0.13 -4.99 -20.51
N ILE A 382 0.03 -3.89 -19.74
CA ILE A 382 0.62 -2.59 -20.10
C ILE A 382 2.14 -2.72 -20.23
N PHE A 383 2.81 -3.29 -19.24
CA PHE A 383 4.27 -3.40 -19.26
C PHE A 383 4.79 -4.44 -20.25
N LEU A 384 4.02 -5.51 -20.52
CA LEU A 384 4.33 -6.43 -21.61
C LEU A 384 4.24 -5.72 -22.98
N ALA A 385 3.19 -4.94 -23.21
CA ALA A 385 3.04 -4.17 -24.44
C ALA A 385 4.17 -3.13 -24.60
N LEU A 386 4.55 -2.46 -23.51
CA LEU A 386 5.67 -1.52 -23.49
C LEU A 386 7.01 -2.22 -23.82
N LEU A 387 7.25 -3.41 -23.26
CA LEU A 387 8.46 -4.18 -23.55
C LEU A 387 8.55 -4.56 -25.04
N ILE A 388 7.42 -4.99 -25.63
CA ILE A 388 7.33 -5.30 -27.06
C ILE A 388 7.60 -4.04 -27.90
N LEU A 389 7.06 -2.88 -27.49
CA LEU A 389 7.30 -1.61 -28.16
C LEU A 389 8.78 -1.21 -28.12
N ILE A 390 9.43 -1.30 -26.96
CA ILE A 390 10.86 -1.01 -26.80
C ILE A 390 11.71 -1.93 -27.69
N GLU A 391 11.41 -3.21 -27.72
CA GLU A 391 12.11 -4.16 -28.60
C GLU A 391 11.93 -3.84 -30.08
N PHE A 392 10.71 -3.45 -30.47
CA PHE A 392 10.42 -3.06 -31.83
C PHE A 392 11.19 -1.79 -32.23
N THR A 393 11.25 -0.78 -31.36
CA THR A 393 11.98 0.47 -31.64
C THR A 393 13.48 0.23 -31.74
N ILE A 394 14.06 -0.65 -30.88
CA ILE A 394 15.47 -1.03 -30.97
C ILE A 394 15.78 -1.68 -32.32
N ILE A 395 14.98 -2.66 -32.76
CA ILE A 395 15.18 -3.34 -34.05
C ILE A 395 15.10 -2.34 -35.20
N TYR A 396 14.12 -1.43 -35.15
CA TYR A 396 13.95 -0.41 -36.16
C TYR A 396 15.15 0.54 -36.21
N ALA A 397 15.63 0.98 -35.05
CA ALA A 397 16.81 1.83 -34.92
C ALA A 397 18.08 1.13 -35.44
N GLU A 398 18.31 -0.13 -35.06
CA GLU A 398 19.44 -0.94 -35.54
C GLU A 398 19.41 -1.10 -37.06
N LYS A 399 18.27 -1.47 -37.64
CA LYS A 399 18.12 -1.61 -39.11
C LYS A 399 18.41 -0.31 -39.83
N ASN A 400 17.95 0.82 -39.30
CA ASN A 400 18.21 2.12 -39.89
C ASN A 400 19.67 2.53 -39.73
N ALA A 401 20.27 2.30 -38.57
CA ALA A 401 21.69 2.55 -38.34
C ALA A 401 22.57 1.71 -39.28
N THR A 402 22.27 0.41 -39.46
CA THR A 402 22.99 -0.44 -40.42
C THR A 402 22.81 0.05 -41.85
N LYS A 403 21.60 0.47 -42.27
CA LYS A 403 21.38 1.05 -43.60
C LYS A 403 22.18 2.33 -43.81
N ILE A 404 22.19 3.23 -42.83
CA ILE A 404 22.94 4.49 -42.88
C ILE A 404 24.44 4.19 -42.95
N ASN A 405 24.95 3.35 -42.05
CA ASN A 405 26.36 2.95 -42.04
C ASN A 405 26.75 2.28 -43.37
N PHE A 406 25.96 1.34 -43.87
CA PHE A 406 26.21 0.72 -45.17
C PHE A 406 26.19 1.74 -46.31
N SER A 407 25.27 2.71 -46.30
CA SER A 407 25.21 3.76 -47.31
C SER A 407 26.42 4.69 -47.28
N LEU A 408 27.03 4.93 -46.11
CA LEU A 408 28.27 5.71 -46.00
C LEU A 408 29.48 4.98 -46.61
N TYR A 409 29.51 3.65 -46.47
CA TYR A 409 30.59 2.83 -47.01
C TYR A 409 30.29 2.28 -48.41
N ILE A 410 29.13 2.57 -49.02
CA ILE A 410 28.74 1.97 -50.29
C ILE A 410 29.72 2.34 -51.41
N ASP A 411 30.14 3.60 -51.48
CA ASP A 411 31.07 4.07 -52.51
C ASP A 411 32.47 3.48 -52.31
N GLU A 412 32.91 3.34 -51.06
CA GLU A 412 34.19 2.69 -50.76
C GLU A 412 34.14 1.19 -51.07
N PHE A 413 33.01 0.55 -50.78
CA PHE A 413 32.75 -0.84 -51.11
C PHE A 413 32.74 -1.06 -52.62
N LEU A 414 32.08 -0.18 -53.37
CA LEU A 414 32.06 -0.21 -54.85
C LEU A 414 33.45 0.03 -55.44
N LYS A 415 34.21 0.99 -54.91
CA LYS A 415 35.62 1.22 -55.31
C LYS A 415 36.49 -0.01 -55.04
N ARG A 416 36.46 -0.58 -53.82
CA ARG A 416 37.23 -1.78 -53.48
C ARG A 416 36.79 -3.00 -54.31
N ARG A 417 35.51 -3.09 -54.65
CA ARG A 417 34.99 -4.12 -55.56
C ARG A 417 35.65 -4.03 -56.93
N GLU A 418 35.82 -2.84 -57.51
CA GLU A 418 36.47 -2.66 -58.82
C GLU A 418 37.94 -3.13 -58.82
N TYR A 419 38.67 -2.94 -57.73
CA TYR A 419 40.07 -3.37 -57.60
C TYR A 419 40.23 -4.89 -57.36
N HIS A 420 39.23 -5.57 -56.81
CA HIS A 420 39.32 -6.98 -56.40
C HIS A 420 38.51 -7.96 -57.25
N VAL A 421 38.06 -7.57 -58.45
CA VAL A 421 37.51 -8.51 -59.43
C VAL A 421 38.65 -9.32 -60.03
N SER A 422 38.76 -10.62 -59.68
CA SER A 422 39.71 -11.51 -60.35
C SER A 422 39.33 -11.69 -61.82
N VAL A 423 40.34 -11.74 -62.71
CA VAL A 423 40.14 -11.94 -64.16
C VAL A 423 39.22 -13.13 -64.45
N GLY A 424 39.42 -14.27 -63.77
CA GLY A 424 38.57 -15.45 -63.93
C GLY A 424 37.10 -15.26 -63.50
N ALA A 425 36.82 -14.41 -62.51
CA ALA A 425 35.44 -14.08 -62.14
C ALA A 425 34.77 -13.20 -63.21
N LYS A 426 35.54 -12.30 -63.83
CA LYS A 426 35.07 -11.43 -64.92
C LYS A 426 34.82 -12.23 -66.20
N GLU A 427 35.67 -13.20 -66.50
CA GLU A 427 35.51 -14.15 -67.62
C GLU A 427 34.27 -15.03 -67.42
N HIS A 428 34.12 -15.66 -66.25
CA HIS A 428 32.93 -16.46 -65.94
C HIS A 428 31.64 -15.64 -65.95
N GLU A 429 31.66 -14.38 -65.51
CA GLU A 429 30.50 -13.51 -65.57
C GLU A 429 30.14 -13.13 -67.02
N ASN A 430 31.13 -12.88 -67.86
CA ASN A 430 30.94 -12.65 -69.29
C ASN A 430 30.44 -13.90 -70.01
N ASP A 431 30.85 -15.10 -69.60
CA ASP A 431 30.35 -16.38 -70.13
C ASP A 431 28.88 -16.62 -69.75
N VAL A 432 28.50 -16.25 -68.51
CA VAL A 432 27.10 -16.31 -68.05
C VAL A 432 26.23 -15.28 -68.77
N LYS A 433 26.75 -14.06 -69.02
CA LYS A 433 26.04 -12.97 -69.71
C LYS A 433 25.94 -13.20 -71.22
N SER A 434 26.93 -13.84 -71.84
CA SER A 434 26.95 -14.17 -73.28
C SER A 434 26.02 -15.34 -73.66
N GLY A 435 25.39 -15.98 -72.68
CA GLY A 435 24.24 -16.87 -72.89
C GLY A 435 24.56 -18.20 -73.57
N ARG A 436 25.82 -18.61 -73.66
CA ARG A 436 26.22 -19.85 -74.36
C ARG A 436 25.88 -21.14 -73.61
N ASN A 437 25.56 -21.08 -72.31
CA ASN A 437 25.17 -22.24 -71.51
C ASN A 437 23.91 -21.96 -70.68
N SER A 438 22.99 -22.93 -70.62
CA SER A 438 21.82 -22.92 -69.74
C SER A 438 22.23 -23.22 -68.31
N TYR A 439 22.76 -22.22 -67.60
CA TYR A 439 23.05 -22.35 -66.18
C TYR A 439 21.75 -22.45 -65.37
N LEU A 440 21.67 -23.43 -64.47
CA LEU A 440 20.53 -23.64 -63.57
C LEU A 440 20.35 -22.47 -62.57
N LEU A 441 21.46 -21.80 -62.21
CA LEU A 441 21.49 -20.64 -61.34
C LEU A 441 22.51 -19.64 -61.90
N LYS A 442 22.08 -18.40 -62.17
CA LYS A 442 22.96 -17.31 -62.63
C LYS A 442 23.25 -16.41 -61.43
N ILE A 443 24.51 -16.41 -60.97
CA ILE A 443 24.97 -15.46 -59.96
C ILE A 443 25.84 -14.43 -60.67
N THR A 444 25.36 -13.19 -60.75
CA THR A 444 26.12 -12.04 -61.27
C THR A 444 26.69 -11.22 -60.11
N ASP A 445 27.71 -10.39 -60.38
CA ASP A 445 28.30 -9.48 -59.38
C ASP A 445 28.98 -10.14 -58.16
N CYS A 446 29.64 -11.29 -58.34
CA CYS A 446 30.41 -11.94 -57.26
C CYS A 446 31.68 -11.14 -56.90
N CYS A 447 31.75 -10.62 -55.67
CA CYS A 447 32.94 -9.94 -55.14
C CYS A 447 33.71 -10.85 -54.17
N ARG A 448 35.03 -10.98 -54.37
CA ARG A 448 35.90 -11.84 -53.53
C ARG A 448 36.05 -11.34 -52.08
N ILE A 449 35.67 -10.09 -51.81
CA ILE A 449 35.78 -9.45 -50.49
C ILE A 449 35.04 -10.23 -49.39
N PHE A 450 33.98 -11.00 -49.73
CA PHE A 450 33.23 -11.80 -48.75
C PHE A 450 33.82 -13.20 -48.46
N PHE A 451 34.85 -13.65 -49.18
CA PHE A 451 35.42 -14.99 -49.02
C PHE A 451 36.72 -15.01 -48.19
N THR A 452 37.27 -13.84 -47.85
CA THR A 452 38.55 -13.71 -47.11
C THR A 452 38.42 -12.88 -45.83
N ALA A 453 37.22 -12.78 -45.26
CA ALA A 453 37.00 -12.23 -43.91
C ALA A 453 36.93 -13.35 -42.88
#